data_AF-A0A1Q6PX57-F1
#
_entry.id   AF-A0A1Q6PX57-F1
#
_cell.length_a   1.000
_cell.length_b   1.000
_cell.length_c   1.000
_cell.angle_alpha   90.00
_cell.angle_beta   90.00
_cell.angle_gamma   90.00
#
_symmetry.space_group_name_H-M   'P 1'
#
loop_
_entity.id
_entity.type
_entity.pdbx_description
1 polymer ?
#
loop_
_entity_poly.entity_id
_entity_poly.type
_entity_poly.pdbx_seq_one_letter_code
_entity_poly.pdbx_strand_id
1 'polypeptide(L)'
;MDMEARKLVPLTNEHFAAFLENMLGAPYWYGTCMYKCTEALRARKARQYPSHYSEKRTAQYKRDIEEKKVCADCIGAAKGYAWTDGGQGVIEAIGTDAAIANRYGSNKCPDKGANGMFAYAKSKGMAWGTIDTIPEIVGLAVTTAGHVGYYIGGGYVIEFKGFAYGSVKTELKKGKWTHWYMLPFLDYGTADVTPSEQPDAGENQDATYTLGSRLLKKGSQGEDVRELQRILLELGYALGSYGEGGDGVDGKFGAATEKAVRAFQRNQQIAVDGKYGSVTHAALMGALADQDAMNTDDAQDENETPEGKTLRITADGVNVRTGPDKAFKIITRVNRGERFEYVATAEKQGWYAALIGGKVGWVCGEYAEVEEA
;
A
#
# COMPACT_ATOMS: atom_id res chain seq x y z
N MET A 1 35.07 -6.35 -5.38
CA MET A 1 34.28 -7.60 -5.27
C MET A 1 33.51 -7.73 -6.55
N ASP A 2 33.64 -8.85 -7.27
CA ASP A 2 32.90 -9.06 -8.53
C ASP A 2 31.40 -9.32 -8.29
N MET A 3 30.64 -9.34 -9.38
CA MET A 3 29.17 -9.47 -9.36
C MET A 3 28.71 -10.81 -8.75
N GLU A 4 29.43 -11.91 -9.00
CA GLU A 4 29.05 -13.23 -8.48
C GLU A 4 29.26 -13.32 -6.97
N ALA A 5 30.33 -12.72 -6.45
CA ALA A 5 30.52 -12.60 -5.01
C ALA A 5 29.45 -11.70 -4.35
N ARG A 6 29.02 -10.61 -5.01
CA ARG A 6 27.97 -9.72 -4.48
C ARG A 6 26.61 -10.39 -4.34
N LYS A 7 26.27 -11.34 -5.22
CA LYS A 7 25.03 -12.15 -5.11
C LYS A 7 24.94 -13.00 -3.85
N LEU A 8 26.05 -13.20 -3.14
CA LEU A 8 26.11 -13.92 -1.87
C LEU A 8 26.11 -12.99 -0.65
N VAL A 9 26.19 -11.67 -0.87
CA VAL A 9 26.18 -10.67 0.20
C VAL A 9 24.76 -10.14 0.36
N PRO A 10 24.09 -10.37 1.50
CA PRO A 10 22.75 -9.85 1.75
C PRO A 10 22.67 -8.34 1.60
N LEU A 11 21.50 -7.85 1.24
CA LEU A 11 21.20 -6.42 1.08
C LEU A 11 22.01 -5.71 -0.02
N THR A 12 22.63 -6.45 -0.94
CA THR A 12 23.06 -5.89 -2.23
C THR A 12 21.91 -5.94 -3.24
N ASN A 13 22.01 -5.12 -4.29
CA ASN A 13 21.06 -5.14 -5.40
C ASN A 13 21.13 -6.44 -6.22
N GLU A 14 22.33 -7.03 -6.39
CA GLU A 14 22.48 -8.32 -7.06
C GLU A 14 21.88 -9.47 -6.24
N HIS A 15 22.11 -9.49 -4.93
CA HIS A 15 21.51 -10.48 -4.04
C HIS A 15 19.99 -10.33 -4.01
N PHE A 16 19.47 -9.10 -4.03
CA PHE A 16 18.03 -8.87 -4.10
C PHE A 16 17.42 -9.39 -5.41
N ALA A 17 18.07 -9.15 -6.55
CA ALA A 17 17.62 -9.70 -7.84
C ALA A 17 17.62 -11.23 -7.83
N ALA A 18 18.69 -11.87 -7.32
CA ALA A 18 18.77 -13.32 -7.19
C ALA A 18 17.70 -13.88 -6.23
N PHE A 19 17.43 -13.19 -5.12
CA PHE A 19 16.34 -13.53 -4.22
C PHE A 19 14.98 -13.50 -4.94
N LEU A 20 14.69 -12.47 -5.73
CA LEU A 20 13.43 -12.34 -6.46
C LEU A 20 13.21 -13.48 -7.47
N GLU A 21 14.26 -13.98 -8.10
CA GLU A 21 14.16 -15.15 -9.01
C GLU A 21 13.69 -16.40 -8.27
N ASN A 22 14.11 -16.60 -7.02
CA ASN A 22 13.63 -17.70 -6.16
C ASN A 22 12.16 -17.52 -5.73
N MET A 23 11.60 -16.32 -5.92
CA MET A 23 10.22 -16.01 -5.56
C MET A 23 9.26 -16.07 -6.76
N LEU A 24 9.69 -16.52 -7.95
CA LEU A 24 8.79 -16.71 -9.08
C LEU A 24 7.71 -17.76 -8.75
N GLY A 25 6.46 -17.44 -9.08
CA GLY A 25 5.29 -18.26 -8.73
C GLY A 25 4.81 -18.11 -7.29
N ALA A 26 5.48 -17.30 -6.47
CA ALA A 26 4.98 -16.98 -5.12
C ALA A 26 3.62 -16.27 -5.18
N PRO A 27 2.66 -16.62 -4.31
CA PRO A 27 1.31 -16.06 -4.35
C PRO A 27 1.29 -14.59 -3.92
N TYR A 28 0.38 -13.84 -4.53
CA TYR A 28 0.11 -12.45 -4.16
C TYR A 28 -0.95 -12.38 -3.07
N TRP A 29 -0.58 -11.90 -1.90
CA TRP A 29 -1.50 -11.64 -0.78
C TRP A 29 -1.40 -10.17 -0.38
N TYR A 30 -2.48 -9.42 -0.52
CA TYR A 30 -2.47 -7.97 -0.33
C TYR A 30 -2.07 -7.59 1.11
N GLY A 31 -1.14 -6.65 1.25
CA GLY A 31 -0.65 -6.17 2.54
C GLY A 31 0.30 -7.13 3.25
N THR A 32 0.96 -8.05 2.53
CA THR A 32 1.91 -9.03 3.10
C THR A 32 3.34 -8.76 2.64
N CYS A 33 4.33 -9.16 3.45
CA CYS A 33 5.75 -8.83 3.23
C CYS A 33 6.63 -10.08 3.42
N MET A 34 6.59 -11.02 2.47
CA MET A 34 7.29 -12.32 2.53
C MET A 34 6.93 -13.11 3.80
N TYR A 35 5.63 -13.35 3.97
CA TYR A 35 5.09 -14.09 5.12
C TYR A 35 4.69 -15.50 4.72
N LYS A 36 4.79 -16.45 5.67
CA LYS A 36 4.21 -17.77 5.49
C LYS A 36 2.71 -17.69 5.31
N CYS A 37 2.21 -18.35 4.27
CA CYS A 37 0.78 -18.57 4.07
C CYS A 37 0.26 -19.44 5.22
N THR A 38 -0.52 -18.84 6.11
CA THR A 38 -1.21 -19.53 7.20
C THR A 38 -2.65 -19.05 7.28
N GLU A 39 -3.53 -19.87 7.85
CA GLU A 39 -4.91 -19.44 8.07
C GLU A 39 -4.98 -18.24 9.03
N ALA A 40 -4.11 -18.21 10.04
CA ALA A 40 -3.96 -17.06 10.94
C ALA A 40 -3.58 -15.77 10.18
N LEU A 41 -2.64 -15.86 9.22
CA LEU A 41 -2.29 -14.74 8.35
C LEU A 41 -3.48 -14.32 7.48
N ARG A 42 -4.14 -15.28 6.82
CA ARG A 42 -5.28 -15.03 5.92
C ARG A 42 -6.40 -14.34 6.67
N ALA A 43 -6.82 -14.88 7.81
CA ALA A 43 -7.89 -14.33 8.64
C ALA A 43 -7.55 -12.92 9.13
N ARG A 44 -6.30 -12.70 9.59
CA ARG A 44 -5.83 -11.35 9.97
C ARG A 44 -5.92 -10.36 8.82
N LYS A 45 -5.47 -10.76 7.61
CA LYS A 45 -5.48 -9.89 6.45
C LYS A 45 -6.88 -9.68 5.88
N ALA A 46 -7.77 -10.65 5.99
CA ALA A 46 -9.18 -10.48 5.65
C ALA A 46 -9.89 -9.46 6.53
N ARG A 47 -9.59 -9.43 7.85
CA ARG A 47 -10.08 -8.38 8.74
C ARG A 47 -9.50 -7.01 8.40
N GLN A 48 -8.24 -6.96 7.98
CA GLN A 48 -7.56 -5.70 7.65
C GLN A 48 -7.97 -5.14 6.27
N TYR A 49 -8.23 -6.01 5.30
CA TYR A 49 -8.45 -5.70 3.89
C TYR A 49 -9.57 -6.58 3.30
N PRO A 50 -10.83 -6.44 3.76
CA PRO A 50 -11.91 -7.37 3.40
C PRO A 50 -12.16 -7.46 1.89
N SER A 51 -12.08 -6.35 1.15
CA SER A 51 -12.21 -6.32 -0.32
C SER A 51 -11.13 -7.11 -1.05
N HIS A 52 -9.95 -7.31 -0.42
CA HIS A 52 -8.86 -8.06 -1.00
C HIS A 52 -8.88 -9.56 -0.64
N TYR A 53 -9.74 -9.98 0.28
CA TYR A 53 -9.79 -11.36 0.79
C TYR A 53 -11.22 -11.92 0.72
N SER A 54 -11.91 -11.66 -0.39
CA SER A 54 -13.26 -12.15 -0.67
C SER A 54 -13.35 -13.68 -0.69
N GLU A 55 -14.54 -14.23 -0.47
CA GLU A 55 -14.80 -15.67 -0.52
C GLU A 55 -14.38 -16.34 -1.84
N LYS A 56 -14.52 -15.62 -2.97
CA LYS A 56 -14.09 -16.07 -4.30
C LYS A 56 -12.59 -16.46 -4.36
N ARG A 57 -11.77 -15.97 -3.42
CA ARG A 57 -10.32 -16.19 -3.33
C ARG A 57 -9.94 -17.32 -2.35
N THR A 58 -10.87 -17.77 -1.52
CA THR A 58 -10.64 -18.72 -0.41
C THR A 58 -9.98 -20.01 -0.85
N ALA A 59 -10.37 -20.57 -2.00
CA ALA A 59 -9.78 -21.82 -2.50
C ALA A 59 -8.28 -21.70 -2.79
N GLN A 60 -7.83 -20.58 -3.36
CA GLN A 60 -6.40 -20.34 -3.61
C GLN A 60 -5.65 -20.14 -2.29
N TYR A 61 -6.22 -19.39 -1.34
CA TYR A 61 -5.58 -19.23 -0.03
C TYR A 61 -5.37 -20.56 0.68
N LYS A 62 -6.37 -21.45 0.65
CA LYS A 62 -6.26 -22.81 1.22
C LYS A 62 -5.14 -23.61 0.54
N ARG A 63 -5.05 -23.57 -0.79
CA ARG A 63 -3.96 -24.22 -1.54
C ARG A 63 -2.59 -23.63 -1.19
N ASP A 64 -2.46 -22.32 -1.14
CA ASP A 64 -1.19 -21.66 -0.79
C ASP A 64 -0.72 -22.04 0.62
N ILE A 65 -1.66 -22.21 1.57
CA ILE A 65 -1.38 -22.68 2.93
C ILE A 65 -0.96 -24.15 2.93
N GLU A 66 -1.69 -25.02 2.23
CA GLU A 66 -1.41 -26.45 2.13
C GLU A 66 -0.06 -26.72 1.47
N GLU A 67 0.26 -25.98 0.41
CA GLU A 67 1.54 -26.01 -0.29
C GLU A 67 2.66 -25.28 0.47
N LYS A 68 2.37 -24.79 1.68
CA LYS A 68 3.33 -24.13 2.58
C LYS A 68 4.07 -22.98 1.90
N LYS A 69 3.37 -22.17 1.11
CA LYS A 69 3.96 -21.08 0.35
C LYS A 69 4.34 -19.89 1.23
N VAL A 70 5.11 -19.00 0.64
CA VAL A 70 5.39 -17.65 1.16
C VAL A 70 4.73 -16.64 0.22
N CYS A 71 3.99 -15.69 0.79
CA CYS A 71 3.29 -14.66 0.04
C CYS A 71 3.84 -13.25 0.30
N ALA A 72 3.71 -12.38 -0.69
CA ALA A 72 3.95 -10.95 -0.59
C ALA A 72 2.96 -10.19 -1.48
N ASP A 73 2.81 -8.88 -1.25
CA ASP A 73 2.33 -7.96 -2.28
C ASP A 73 3.50 -7.33 -3.06
N CYS A 74 3.21 -6.40 -3.98
CA CYS A 74 4.21 -5.75 -4.83
C CYS A 74 5.38 -5.17 -4.04
N ILE A 75 5.14 -4.16 -3.21
CA ILE A 75 6.19 -3.52 -2.39
C ILE A 75 6.65 -4.40 -1.23
N GLY A 76 5.77 -5.29 -0.79
CA GLY A 76 5.98 -6.29 0.24
C GLY A 76 7.10 -7.26 -0.09
N ALA A 77 7.43 -7.45 -1.37
CA ALA A 77 8.58 -8.23 -1.75
C ALA A 77 9.91 -7.59 -1.31
N ALA A 78 10.11 -6.30 -1.62
CA ALA A 78 11.31 -5.58 -1.16
C ALA A 78 11.32 -5.37 0.36
N LYS A 79 10.16 -5.06 0.97
CA LYS A 79 10.06 -4.95 2.43
C LYS A 79 10.37 -6.27 3.12
N GLY A 80 9.80 -7.36 2.64
CA GLY A 80 10.00 -8.70 3.17
C GLY A 80 11.45 -9.14 3.08
N TYR A 81 12.10 -8.93 1.92
CA TYR A 81 13.53 -9.15 1.74
C TYR A 81 14.37 -8.40 2.79
N ALA A 82 14.15 -7.09 2.93
CA ALA A 82 14.88 -6.28 3.89
C ALA A 82 14.58 -6.70 5.34
N TRP A 83 13.33 -6.97 5.69
CA TRP A 83 12.93 -7.30 7.06
C TRP A 83 13.32 -8.70 7.51
N THR A 84 13.83 -9.53 6.59
CA THR A 84 14.29 -10.90 6.84
C THR A 84 15.80 -11.04 6.58
N ASP A 85 16.52 -9.91 6.67
CA ASP A 85 17.99 -9.86 6.55
C ASP A 85 18.52 -10.44 5.23
N GLY A 86 17.79 -10.18 4.14
CA GLY A 86 18.14 -10.66 2.79
C GLY A 86 17.35 -11.88 2.34
N GLY A 87 16.39 -12.38 3.12
CA GLY A 87 15.44 -13.39 2.63
C GLY A 87 15.97 -14.81 2.54
N GLN A 88 17.15 -15.11 3.10
CA GLN A 88 17.65 -16.49 3.16
C GLN A 88 16.68 -17.42 3.90
N GLY A 89 16.22 -17.00 5.09
CA GLY A 89 15.21 -17.74 5.85
C GLY A 89 13.84 -17.77 5.17
N VAL A 90 13.57 -16.86 4.23
CA VAL A 90 12.35 -16.92 3.40
C VAL A 90 12.47 -18.09 2.41
N ILE A 91 13.60 -18.20 1.71
CA ILE A 91 13.85 -19.28 0.73
C ILE A 91 13.75 -20.64 1.41
N GLU A 92 14.41 -20.80 2.56
CA GLU A 92 14.40 -22.05 3.35
C GLU A 92 13.00 -22.44 3.84
N ALA A 93 12.12 -21.45 4.01
CA ALA A 93 10.76 -21.67 4.47
C ALA A 93 9.79 -22.08 3.35
N ILE A 94 10.13 -21.94 2.07
CA ILE A 94 9.24 -22.30 0.96
C ILE A 94 9.03 -23.82 0.95
N GLY A 95 7.78 -24.28 1.01
CA GLY A 95 7.45 -25.70 1.00
C GLY A 95 7.72 -26.44 2.32
N THR A 96 8.21 -25.74 3.35
CA THR A 96 8.55 -26.34 4.66
C THR A 96 7.70 -25.76 5.79
N ASP A 97 7.81 -26.28 7.01
CA ASP A 97 7.20 -25.71 8.21
C ASP A 97 8.11 -24.70 8.92
N ALA A 98 9.26 -24.36 8.33
CA ALA A 98 10.20 -23.44 8.94
C ALA A 98 9.57 -22.05 9.13
N ALA A 99 9.81 -21.46 10.30
CA ALA A 99 9.39 -20.11 10.60
C ALA A 99 10.30 -19.08 9.91
N ILE A 100 9.73 -17.95 9.52
CA ILE A 100 10.48 -16.82 8.96
C ILE A 100 10.74 -15.82 10.07
N ALA A 101 12.00 -15.59 10.40
CA ALA A 101 12.41 -14.50 11.28
C ALA A 101 12.22 -13.16 10.55
N ASN A 102 11.15 -12.45 10.85
CA ASN A 102 10.84 -11.16 10.27
C ASN A 102 10.91 -10.05 11.32
N ARG A 103 11.80 -9.09 11.10
CA ARG A 103 12.00 -7.92 11.95
C ARG A 103 11.44 -6.69 11.25
N TYR A 104 10.17 -6.39 11.52
CA TYR A 104 9.47 -5.25 10.95
C TYR A 104 10.28 -3.95 11.05
N GLY A 105 10.46 -3.26 9.93
CA GLY A 105 11.18 -1.99 9.87
C GLY A 105 12.71 -2.10 9.95
N SER A 106 13.28 -3.31 9.99
CA SER A 106 14.74 -3.51 10.05
C SER A 106 15.45 -3.14 8.75
N ASN A 107 16.78 -3.07 8.81
CA ASN A 107 17.66 -2.76 7.67
C ASN A 107 17.32 -1.43 6.99
N LYS A 108 16.86 -0.45 7.78
CA LYS A 108 16.47 0.90 7.32
C LYS A 108 15.33 0.89 6.27
N CYS A 109 14.59 -0.21 6.14
CA CYS A 109 13.46 -0.32 5.24
C CYS A 109 12.15 0.07 5.96
N PRO A 110 11.53 1.23 5.64
CA PRO A 110 10.30 1.65 6.31
C PRO A 110 9.08 0.86 5.81
N ASP A 111 8.00 0.85 6.60
CA ASP A 111 6.72 0.37 6.10
C ASP A 111 6.02 1.45 5.28
N LYS A 112 6.09 1.29 3.95
CA LYS A 112 5.47 2.19 2.97
C LYS A 112 4.83 1.37 1.86
N GLY A 113 3.71 1.87 1.34
CA GLY A 113 3.12 1.39 0.08
C GLY A 113 4.01 1.73 -1.12
N ALA A 114 3.69 1.19 -2.31
CA ALA A 114 4.48 1.37 -3.54
C ALA A 114 4.82 2.84 -3.84
N ASN A 115 3.81 3.71 -3.89
CA ASN A 115 4.00 5.16 -4.11
C ASN A 115 4.83 5.81 -2.99
N GLY A 116 4.59 5.39 -1.75
CA GLY A 116 5.31 5.91 -0.59
C GLY A 116 6.79 5.53 -0.60
N MET A 117 7.14 4.35 -1.10
CA MET A 117 8.53 3.93 -1.21
C MET A 117 9.29 4.75 -2.24
N PHE A 118 8.69 5.04 -3.40
CA PHE A 118 9.32 5.91 -4.40
C PHE A 118 9.56 7.33 -3.85
N ALA A 119 8.56 7.92 -3.19
CA ALA A 119 8.73 9.22 -2.54
C ALA A 119 9.82 9.19 -1.44
N TYR A 120 9.91 8.09 -0.69
CA TYR A 120 10.94 7.89 0.31
C TYR A 120 12.33 7.79 -0.30
N ALA A 121 12.49 7.05 -1.40
CA ALA A 121 13.75 6.94 -2.12
C ALA A 121 14.27 8.32 -2.56
N LYS A 122 13.39 9.14 -3.15
CA LYS A 122 13.71 10.53 -3.50
C LYS A 122 14.14 11.35 -2.28
N SER A 123 13.42 11.22 -1.15
CA SER A 123 13.78 11.93 0.09
C SER A 123 15.11 11.49 0.70
N LYS A 124 15.63 10.33 0.30
CA LYS A 124 16.93 9.80 0.71
C LYS A 124 18.05 10.11 -0.29
N GLY A 125 17.75 10.89 -1.33
CA GLY A 125 18.74 11.25 -2.35
C GLY A 125 19.13 10.07 -3.25
N MET A 126 18.30 9.01 -3.29
CA MET A 126 18.56 7.87 -4.17
C MET A 126 18.39 8.27 -5.62
N ALA A 127 19.20 7.68 -6.50
CA ALA A 127 19.05 7.87 -7.95
C ALA A 127 17.71 7.31 -8.45
N TRP A 128 17.12 8.02 -9.41
CA TRP A 128 15.87 7.68 -10.07
C TRP A 128 15.80 8.37 -11.43
N GLY A 129 14.91 7.90 -12.31
CA GLY A 129 14.70 8.49 -13.64
C GLY A 129 13.40 8.00 -14.27
N THR A 130 13.07 8.52 -15.45
CA THR A 130 11.96 8.02 -16.27
C THR A 130 12.29 6.62 -16.80
N ILE A 131 11.28 5.79 -17.08
CA ILE A 131 11.54 4.38 -17.38
C ILE A 131 12.41 4.15 -18.62
N ASP A 132 12.34 5.05 -19.60
CA ASP A 132 13.13 5.04 -20.83
C ASP A 132 14.62 5.29 -20.58
N THR A 133 15.00 5.81 -19.42
CA THR A 133 16.39 6.03 -19.00
C THR A 133 16.94 4.95 -18.08
N ILE A 134 16.20 3.85 -17.87
CA ILE A 134 16.61 2.81 -16.92
C ILE A 134 18.01 2.27 -17.26
N PRO A 135 18.97 2.29 -16.32
CA PRO A 135 20.29 1.74 -16.57
C PRO A 135 20.26 0.21 -16.43
N GLU A 136 21.26 -0.45 -17.00
CA GLU A 136 21.44 -1.90 -16.88
C GLU A 136 22.01 -2.28 -15.50
N ILE A 137 21.22 -2.03 -14.46
CA ILE A 137 21.55 -2.29 -13.06
C ILE A 137 20.40 -3.11 -12.45
N VAL A 138 20.68 -4.33 -12.05
CA VAL A 138 19.67 -5.22 -11.43
C VAL A 138 19.31 -4.73 -10.02
N GLY A 139 18.12 -5.10 -9.56
CA GLY A 139 17.62 -4.73 -8.23
C GLY A 139 17.08 -3.29 -8.14
N LEU A 140 16.94 -2.59 -9.27
CA LEU A 140 16.19 -1.34 -9.33
C LEU A 140 14.69 -1.61 -9.18
N ALA A 141 14.00 -0.72 -8.48
CA ALA A 141 12.55 -0.73 -8.46
C ALA A 141 12.02 0.05 -9.68
N VAL A 142 11.06 -0.52 -10.39
CA VAL A 142 10.30 0.15 -11.46
C VAL A 142 8.89 0.39 -10.96
N THR A 143 8.29 1.54 -11.26
CA THR A 143 7.02 1.93 -10.66
C THR A 143 6.05 2.56 -11.64
N THR A 144 4.78 2.32 -11.37
CA THR A 144 3.64 3.08 -11.87
C THR A 144 2.69 3.32 -10.69
N ALA A 145 1.63 4.09 -10.88
CA ALA A 145 0.71 4.42 -9.79
C ALA A 145 0.21 3.16 -9.07
N GLY A 146 0.51 3.05 -7.77
CA GLY A 146 0.06 1.96 -6.91
C GLY A 146 0.82 0.64 -7.06
N HIS A 147 1.76 0.54 -7.99
CA HIS A 147 2.45 -0.72 -8.31
C HIS A 147 3.96 -0.56 -8.45
N VAL A 148 4.67 -1.62 -8.08
CA VAL A 148 6.13 -1.70 -8.18
C VAL A 148 6.53 -3.08 -8.68
N GLY A 149 7.49 -3.11 -9.59
CA GLY A 149 8.24 -4.29 -10.00
C GLY A 149 9.73 -4.07 -9.76
N TYR A 150 10.52 -5.09 -10.03
CA TYR A 150 11.96 -5.07 -9.77
C TYR A 150 12.72 -5.52 -11.01
N TYR A 151 13.55 -4.63 -11.54
CA TYR A 151 14.36 -4.89 -12.72
C TYR A 151 15.43 -5.93 -12.41
N ILE A 152 15.51 -6.98 -13.23
CA ILE A 152 16.47 -8.09 -13.08
C ILE A 152 17.46 -8.17 -14.24
N GLY A 153 17.55 -7.13 -15.06
CA GLY A 153 18.44 -7.06 -16.21
C GLY A 153 17.83 -7.66 -17.49
N GLY A 154 18.49 -7.40 -18.61
CA GLY A 154 18.12 -7.91 -19.93
C GLY A 154 16.73 -7.48 -20.40
N GLY A 155 16.21 -6.35 -19.92
CA GLY A 155 14.86 -5.89 -20.24
C GLY A 155 13.73 -6.61 -19.49
N TYR A 156 14.04 -7.31 -18.39
CA TYR A 156 13.05 -8.06 -17.60
C TYR A 156 12.81 -7.50 -16.21
N VAL A 157 11.59 -7.69 -15.74
CA VAL A 157 11.11 -7.28 -14.42
C VAL A 157 10.49 -8.49 -13.73
N ILE A 158 10.73 -8.64 -12.43
CA ILE A 158 9.91 -9.49 -11.56
C ILE A 158 8.91 -8.61 -10.83
N GLU A 159 7.63 -8.96 -10.93
CA GLU A 159 6.56 -8.22 -10.28
C GLU A 159 5.58 -9.18 -9.59
N PHE A 160 5.15 -8.79 -8.39
CA PHE A 160 4.03 -9.40 -7.71
C PHE A 160 2.76 -8.71 -8.22
N LYS A 161 2.22 -9.22 -9.33
CA LYS A 161 1.28 -8.53 -10.23
C LYS A 161 -0.16 -8.49 -9.74
N GLY A 162 -0.47 -9.18 -8.65
CA GLY A 162 -1.81 -9.28 -8.09
C GLY A 162 -2.27 -10.72 -7.93
N PHE A 163 -3.42 -10.89 -7.27
CA PHE A 163 -3.92 -12.20 -6.83
C PHE A 163 -4.00 -13.25 -7.94
N ALA A 164 -4.42 -12.88 -9.15
CA ALA A 164 -4.58 -13.82 -10.26
C ALA A 164 -3.25 -14.33 -10.85
N TYR A 165 -2.13 -13.66 -10.55
CA TYR A 165 -0.84 -13.92 -11.18
C TYR A 165 0.23 -14.36 -10.17
N GLY A 166 0.22 -13.81 -8.97
CA GLY A 166 1.35 -13.95 -8.05
C GLY A 166 2.58 -13.18 -8.54
N SER A 167 3.75 -13.70 -8.21
CA SER A 167 5.05 -13.25 -8.70
C SER A 167 5.33 -13.82 -10.09
N VAL A 168 5.59 -12.94 -11.06
CA VAL A 168 5.84 -13.29 -12.45
C VAL A 168 7.02 -12.51 -13.01
N LYS A 169 7.71 -13.10 -13.99
CA LYS A 169 8.71 -12.42 -14.82
C LYS A 169 8.03 -11.85 -16.07
N THR A 170 8.14 -10.54 -16.28
CA THR A 170 7.56 -9.84 -17.43
C THR A 170 8.62 -9.02 -18.16
N GLU A 171 8.36 -8.71 -19.43
CA GLU A 171 9.21 -7.78 -20.18
C GLU A 171 8.93 -6.35 -19.72
N LEU A 172 9.98 -5.60 -19.40
CA LEU A 172 9.91 -4.20 -18.98
C LEU A 172 9.03 -3.36 -19.92
N LYS A 173 9.26 -3.48 -21.24
CA LYS A 173 8.54 -2.72 -22.28
C LYS A 173 7.04 -3.02 -22.37
N LYS A 174 6.58 -4.15 -21.83
CA LYS A 174 5.15 -4.52 -21.81
C LYS A 174 4.43 -3.92 -20.59
N GLY A 175 5.17 -3.49 -19.57
CA GLY A 175 4.61 -2.85 -18.40
C GLY A 175 4.32 -1.36 -18.64
N LYS A 176 3.35 -0.82 -17.89
CA LYS A 176 3.01 0.62 -17.89
C LYS A 176 3.87 1.40 -16.89
N TRP A 177 5.14 1.04 -16.79
CA TRP A 177 6.09 1.65 -15.88
C TRP A 177 6.36 3.10 -16.28
N THR A 178 6.50 3.99 -15.30
CA THR A 178 6.78 5.41 -15.55
C THR A 178 8.17 5.80 -15.10
N HIS A 179 8.68 5.20 -14.02
CA HIS A 179 9.97 5.55 -13.43
C HIS A 179 10.71 4.32 -12.92
N TRP A 180 12.03 4.43 -12.82
CA TRP A 180 12.88 3.56 -12.04
C TRP A 180 13.48 4.32 -10.85
N TYR A 181 13.83 3.62 -9.78
CA TYR A 181 14.52 4.19 -8.62
C TYR A 181 15.32 3.16 -7.85
N MET A 182 16.36 3.62 -7.16
CA MET A 182 17.14 2.82 -6.23
C MET A 182 16.45 2.73 -4.85
N LEU A 183 16.43 1.52 -4.29
CA LEU A 183 15.89 1.28 -2.95
C LEU A 183 16.92 1.70 -1.88
N PRO A 184 16.58 2.58 -0.92
CA PRO A 184 17.55 3.14 0.03
C PRO A 184 18.24 2.15 0.98
N PHE A 185 17.72 0.93 1.06
CA PHE A 185 18.21 -0.13 1.94
C PHE A 185 19.01 -1.20 1.20
N LEU A 186 19.29 -1.01 -0.10
CA LEU A 186 20.18 -1.86 -0.88
C LEU A 186 21.51 -1.14 -1.11
N ASP A 187 22.60 -1.89 -1.03
CA ASP A 187 23.91 -1.48 -1.51
C ASP A 187 24.00 -1.73 -3.02
N TYR A 188 24.25 -0.67 -3.79
CA TYR A 188 24.45 -0.73 -5.24
C TYR A 188 25.94 -0.69 -5.65
N GLY A 189 26.86 -0.73 -4.67
CA GLY A 189 28.30 -0.70 -4.92
C GLY A 189 28.76 0.63 -5.54
N THR A 190 29.75 0.55 -6.44
CA THR A 190 30.27 1.70 -7.20
C THR A 190 29.54 1.90 -8.51
N ALA A 191 28.26 1.52 -8.61
CA ALA A 191 27.49 1.74 -9.82
C ALA A 191 27.46 3.25 -10.11
N ASP A 192 28.16 3.67 -11.16
CA ASP A 192 28.14 5.05 -11.66
C ASP A 192 26.78 5.29 -12.31
N VAL A 193 25.79 5.61 -11.49
CA VAL A 193 24.55 6.17 -11.97
C VAL A 193 24.80 7.65 -12.12
N THR A 194 25.14 8.09 -13.33
CA THR A 194 24.90 9.49 -13.68
C THR A 194 23.39 9.70 -13.53
N PRO A 195 22.92 10.49 -12.55
CA PRO A 195 21.51 10.79 -12.46
C PRO A 195 21.13 11.45 -13.79
N SER A 196 20.18 10.89 -14.53
CA SER A 196 19.49 11.71 -15.53
C SER A 196 18.93 12.88 -14.74
N GLU A 197 19.35 14.10 -15.10
CA GLU A 197 19.15 15.35 -14.37
C GLU A 197 17.90 15.30 -13.49
N GLN A 198 18.10 15.45 -12.17
CA GLN A 198 16.99 15.81 -11.30
C GLN A 198 16.29 16.99 -11.98
N PRO A 199 14.97 16.95 -12.25
CA PRO A 199 14.31 18.14 -12.73
C PRO A 199 14.50 19.20 -11.65
N ASP A 200 15.33 20.18 -11.98
CA ASP A 200 15.69 21.27 -11.11
C ASP A 200 14.41 22.00 -10.67
N ALA A 201 14.43 22.51 -9.45
CA ALA A 201 13.37 23.36 -8.94
C ALA A 201 13.46 24.73 -9.62
N GLY A 202 13.15 24.80 -10.91
CA GLY A 202 13.18 26.00 -11.73
C GLY A 202 11.96 26.04 -12.64
N GLU A 203 11.18 27.10 -12.53
CA GLU A 203 9.99 27.40 -13.32
C GLU A 203 10.30 27.42 -14.84
N ASN A 204 9.62 26.60 -15.66
CA ASN A 204 8.73 27.07 -16.73
C ASN A 204 7.98 25.91 -17.43
N GLN A 205 6.91 26.29 -18.12
CA GLN A 205 5.77 25.52 -18.62
C GLN A 205 6.11 24.41 -19.64
N ASP A 206 5.25 23.40 -19.71
CA ASP A 206 5.28 22.18 -20.55
C ASP A 206 6.09 20.95 -20.07
N ALA A 207 6.22 20.77 -18.77
CA ALA A 207 6.49 19.43 -18.22
C ALA A 207 5.19 18.60 -18.18
N THR A 208 5.12 17.52 -18.96
CA THR A 208 4.02 16.55 -18.94
C THR A 208 4.06 15.73 -17.64
N TYR A 209 3.51 16.29 -16.57
CA TYR A 209 3.32 15.57 -15.31
C TYR A 209 2.15 14.59 -15.43
N THR A 210 2.32 13.37 -14.91
CA THR A 210 1.27 12.34 -14.83
C THR A 210 0.57 12.37 -13.47
N LEU A 211 -0.74 12.06 -13.43
CA LEU A 211 -1.53 12.13 -12.19
C LEU A 211 -0.90 11.31 -11.05
N GLY A 212 -0.63 11.96 -9.92
CA GLY A 212 -0.02 11.34 -8.73
C GLY A 212 1.50 11.36 -8.68
N SER A 213 2.18 11.83 -9.73
CA SER A 213 3.67 11.97 -9.77
C SER A 213 4.20 13.06 -8.83
N ARG A 214 3.35 14.02 -8.46
CA ARG A 214 3.65 15.16 -7.58
C ARG A 214 2.41 15.56 -6.77
N LEU A 215 2.61 16.36 -5.72
CA LEU A 215 1.53 16.95 -4.94
C LEU A 215 0.83 18.04 -5.76
N LEU A 216 -0.47 17.87 -6.02
CA LEU A 216 -1.27 18.94 -6.63
C LEU A 216 -1.97 19.76 -5.54
N LYS A 217 -1.94 21.07 -5.71
CA LYS A 217 -2.51 22.06 -4.79
C LYS A 217 -2.90 23.30 -5.58
N LYS A 218 -3.65 24.22 -4.97
CA LYS A 218 -4.01 25.49 -5.60
C LYS A 218 -2.80 26.16 -6.27
N GLY A 219 -2.95 26.50 -7.55
CA GLY A 219 -1.89 27.04 -8.40
C GLY A 219 -1.08 26.01 -9.21
N SER A 220 -1.25 24.71 -8.95
CA SER A 220 -0.67 23.66 -9.82
C SER A 220 -1.35 23.70 -11.19
N GLN A 221 -0.59 23.46 -12.25
CA GLN A 221 -1.09 23.43 -13.64
C GLN A 221 -0.41 22.28 -14.38
N GLY A 222 -1.09 21.69 -15.36
CA GLY A 222 -0.55 20.61 -16.20
C GLY A 222 -1.59 19.52 -16.53
N GLU A 223 -1.18 18.54 -17.34
CA GLU A 223 -2.06 17.45 -17.75
C GLU A 223 -2.47 16.53 -16.60
N ASP A 224 -1.63 16.37 -15.57
CA ASP A 224 -2.00 15.70 -14.31
C ASP A 224 -3.15 16.39 -13.57
N VAL A 225 -3.21 17.72 -13.64
CA VAL A 225 -4.34 18.48 -13.07
C VAL A 225 -5.59 18.27 -13.93
N ARG A 226 -5.45 18.26 -15.26
CA ARG A 226 -6.56 18.00 -16.18
C ARG A 226 -7.15 16.61 -15.95
N GLU A 227 -6.29 15.62 -15.73
CA GLU A 227 -6.69 14.26 -15.46
C GLU A 227 -7.37 14.10 -14.10
N LEU A 228 -6.85 14.75 -13.04
CA LEU A 228 -7.53 14.82 -11.75
C LEU A 228 -8.94 15.39 -11.91
N GLN A 229 -9.09 16.46 -12.71
CA GLN A 229 -10.36 17.11 -12.94
C GLN A 229 -11.36 16.16 -13.63
N ARG A 230 -10.94 15.44 -14.68
CA ARG A 230 -11.79 14.44 -15.36
C ARG A 230 -12.28 13.34 -14.40
N ILE A 231 -11.38 12.76 -13.61
CA ILE A 231 -11.73 11.69 -12.67
C ILE A 231 -12.66 12.19 -11.56
N LEU A 232 -12.46 13.42 -11.07
CA LEU A 232 -13.37 14.01 -10.10
C LEU A 232 -14.79 14.20 -10.67
N LEU A 233 -14.93 14.57 -11.95
CA LEU A 233 -16.23 14.63 -12.62
C LEU A 233 -16.86 13.25 -12.76
N GLU A 234 -16.09 12.24 -13.14
CA GLU A 234 -16.53 10.84 -13.27
C GLU A 234 -17.05 10.27 -11.93
N LEU A 235 -16.40 10.65 -10.83
CA LEU A 235 -16.82 10.32 -9.47
C LEU A 235 -17.95 11.24 -8.94
N GLY A 236 -18.51 12.11 -9.78
CA GLY A 236 -19.67 12.95 -9.47
C GLY A 236 -19.37 14.28 -8.75
N TYR A 237 -18.12 14.72 -8.70
CA TYR A 237 -17.74 16.00 -8.08
C TYR A 237 -17.74 17.14 -9.10
N ALA A 238 -18.62 18.11 -8.91
CA ALA A 238 -18.74 19.27 -9.78
C ALA A 238 -17.50 20.19 -9.72
N LEU A 239 -17.02 20.57 -10.91
CA LEU A 239 -15.91 21.51 -11.09
C LEU A 239 -16.34 22.90 -11.57
N GLY A 240 -17.61 23.13 -11.88
CA GLY A 240 -18.12 24.42 -12.37
C GLY A 240 -18.07 24.51 -13.90
N SER A 241 -18.27 25.72 -14.44
CA SER A 241 -18.52 25.93 -15.88
C SER A 241 -17.47 26.81 -16.55
N TYR A 242 -16.20 26.48 -16.34
CA TYR A 242 -15.05 27.11 -17.00
C TYR A 242 -14.28 26.08 -17.86
N GLY A 243 -13.21 26.48 -18.54
CA GLY A 243 -12.50 25.62 -19.50
C GLY A 243 -13.13 25.65 -20.89
N GLU A 244 -12.42 25.12 -21.89
CA GLU A 244 -12.78 25.24 -23.32
C GLU A 244 -14.12 24.55 -23.66
N GLY A 245 -14.48 23.50 -22.90
CA GLY A 245 -15.75 22.77 -23.02
C GLY A 245 -16.84 23.20 -22.03
N GLY A 246 -16.57 24.14 -21.11
CA GLY A 246 -17.53 24.59 -20.09
C GLY A 246 -17.85 23.57 -19.00
N ASP A 247 -17.01 22.54 -18.82
CA ASP A 247 -17.15 21.42 -17.87
C ASP A 247 -16.28 21.57 -16.60
N GLY A 248 -15.49 22.64 -16.51
CA GLY A 248 -14.56 22.90 -15.42
C GLY A 248 -13.19 22.23 -15.58
N VAL A 249 -12.89 21.65 -16.75
CA VAL A 249 -11.62 21.00 -17.07
C VAL A 249 -10.74 21.95 -17.88
N ASP A 250 -9.73 22.51 -17.23
CA ASP A 250 -8.82 23.50 -17.83
C ASP A 250 -7.33 23.21 -17.56
N GLY A 251 -7.03 22.12 -16.83
CA GLY A 251 -5.67 21.78 -16.43
C GLY A 251 -5.07 22.73 -15.39
N LYS A 252 -5.89 23.55 -14.71
CA LYS A 252 -5.48 24.49 -13.67
C LYS A 252 -6.15 24.16 -12.34
N PHE A 253 -5.34 23.98 -11.31
CA PHE A 253 -5.83 23.62 -9.98
C PHE A 253 -6.29 24.91 -9.29
N GLY A 254 -7.51 25.33 -9.64
CA GLY A 254 -8.18 26.51 -9.10
C GLY A 254 -8.99 26.23 -7.83
N ALA A 255 -9.75 27.24 -7.40
CA ALA A 255 -10.58 27.14 -6.20
C ALA A 255 -11.67 26.05 -6.31
N ALA A 256 -12.22 25.83 -7.52
CA ALA A 256 -13.22 24.80 -7.75
C ALA A 256 -12.63 23.39 -7.71
N THR A 257 -11.47 23.16 -8.32
CA THR A 257 -10.73 21.89 -8.18
C THR A 257 -10.35 21.62 -6.73
N GLU A 258 -9.87 22.62 -5.98
CA GLU A 258 -9.61 22.46 -4.54
C GLU A 258 -10.87 22.08 -3.76
N LYS A 259 -12.00 22.74 -4.05
CA LYS A 259 -13.29 22.43 -3.42
C LYS A 259 -13.73 20.99 -3.71
N ALA A 260 -13.59 20.52 -4.95
CA ALA A 260 -13.88 19.16 -5.35
C ALA A 260 -12.96 18.14 -4.65
N VAL A 261 -11.65 18.40 -4.59
CA VAL A 261 -10.71 17.56 -3.84
C VAL A 261 -11.06 17.50 -2.36
N ARG A 262 -11.44 18.63 -1.74
CA ARG A 262 -11.89 18.64 -0.34
C ARG A 262 -13.19 17.86 -0.15
N ALA A 263 -14.13 17.95 -1.08
CA ALA A 263 -15.37 17.18 -1.05
C ALA A 263 -15.08 15.67 -1.19
N PHE A 264 -14.20 15.31 -2.12
CA PHE A 264 -13.73 13.94 -2.29
C PHE A 264 -13.06 13.41 -1.02
N GLN A 265 -12.10 14.15 -0.45
CA GLN A 265 -11.44 13.79 0.81
C GLN A 265 -12.43 13.62 1.97
N ARG A 266 -13.46 14.46 2.06
CA ARG A 266 -14.54 14.32 3.06
C ARG A 266 -15.31 13.02 2.86
N ASN A 267 -15.70 12.72 1.63
CA ASN A 267 -16.47 11.52 1.30
C ASN A 267 -15.64 10.25 1.56
N GLN A 268 -14.34 10.28 1.26
CA GLN A 268 -13.40 9.18 1.51
C GLN A 268 -12.91 9.12 2.97
N GLN A 269 -13.38 10.01 3.84
CA GLN A 269 -13.03 10.08 5.26
C GLN A 269 -11.52 10.19 5.55
N ILE A 270 -10.77 10.82 4.64
CA ILE A 270 -9.33 11.11 4.78
C ILE A 270 -9.10 12.58 5.17
N ALA A 271 -7.84 12.96 5.42
CA ALA A 271 -7.49 14.34 5.77
C ALA A 271 -7.96 15.33 4.69
N VAL A 272 -8.74 16.34 5.10
CA VAL A 272 -9.36 17.33 4.21
C VAL A 272 -8.47 18.56 4.08
N ASP A 273 -7.33 18.40 3.43
CA ASP A 273 -6.36 19.48 3.25
C ASP A 273 -6.49 20.20 1.90
N GLY A 274 -7.34 19.70 1.00
CA GLY A 274 -7.57 20.23 -0.34
C GLY A 274 -6.41 20.01 -1.31
N LYS A 275 -5.47 19.15 -0.95
CA LYS A 275 -4.30 18.82 -1.76
C LYS A 275 -4.44 17.40 -2.29
N TYR A 276 -4.10 17.22 -3.55
CA TYR A 276 -3.98 15.90 -4.13
C TYR A 276 -2.60 15.32 -3.85
N GLY A 277 -2.45 14.74 -2.64
CA GLY A 277 -1.26 14.02 -2.21
C GLY A 277 -1.43 12.51 -2.27
N SER A 278 -0.43 11.75 -1.84
CA SER A 278 -0.41 10.28 -1.94
C SER A 278 -1.62 9.58 -1.29
N VAL A 279 -2.13 10.12 -0.17
CA VAL A 279 -3.31 9.59 0.53
C VAL A 279 -4.59 9.82 -0.30
N THR A 280 -4.76 11.02 -0.84
CA THR A 280 -5.89 11.36 -1.71
C THR A 280 -5.84 10.62 -3.04
N HIS A 281 -4.65 10.45 -3.61
CA HIS A 281 -4.45 9.65 -4.81
C HIS A 281 -4.82 8.18 -4.59
N ALA A 282 -4.37 7.56 -3.48
CA ALA A 282 -4.73 6.18 -3.16
C ALA A 282 -6.24 5.99 -2.96
N ALA A 283 -6.90 6.93 -2.28
CA ALA A 283 -8.35 6.92 -2.15
C ALA A 283 -9.05 7.11 -3.51
N LEU A 284 -8.52 7.96 -4.39
CA LEU A 284 -9.08 8.20 -5.73
C LEU A 284 -9.05 6.92 -6.58
N MET A 285 -7.92 6.20 -6.54
CA MET A 285 -7.80 4.92 -7.25
C MET A 285 -8.71 3.84 -6.66
N GLY A 286 -8.90 3.81 -5.33
CA GLY A 286 -9.85 2.91 -4.67
C GLY A 286 -11.30 3.19 -5.10
N ALA A 287 -11.70 4.46 -5.13
CA ALA A 287 -13.05 4.87 -5.51
C ALA A 287 -13.37 4.52 -6.99
N LEU A 288 -12.40 4.65 -7.89
CA LEU A 288 -12.55 4.21 -9.29
C LEU A 288 -12.73 2.69 -9.39
N ALA A 289 -11.94 1.91 -8.66
CA ALA A 289 -12.07 0.46 -8.64
C ALA A 289 -13.42 -0.01 -8.05
N ASP A 290 -13.95 0.72 -7.06
CA ASP A 290 -15.26 0.45 -6.47
C ASP A 290 -16.40 0.83 -7.44
N GLN A 291 -16.27 1.93 -8.21
CA GLN A 291 -17.23 2.31 -9.26
C GLN A 291 -17.26 1.28 -10.40
N ASP A 292 -16.10 0.75 -10.79
CA ASP A 292 -15.99 -0.36 -11.76
C ASP A 292 -16.65 -1.64 -11.23
N ALA A 293 -16.58 -1.90 -9.93
CA ALA A 293 -17.21 -3.04 -9.28
C ALA A 293 -18.74 -2.87 -9.11
N MET A 294 -19.22 -1.65 -8.83
CA MET A 294 -20.65 -1.33 -8.75
C MET A 294 -21.35 -1.35 -10.11
N ASN A 295 -20.61 -1.22 -11.21
CA ASN A 295 -21.11 -1.41 -12.57
C ASN A 295 -21.24 -2.90 -12.97
N THR A 296 -20.98 -3.83 -12.03
CA THR A 296 -21.22 -5.28 -12.20
C THR A 296 -22.21 -5.78 -11.13
N ASP A 297 -23.44 -6.09 -11.55
CA ASP A 297 -24.65 -6.30 -10.73
C ASP A 297 -24.65 -7.47 -9.70
N ASP A 298 -25.50 -7.26 -8.67
CA ASP A 298 -26.37 -8.19 -7.91
C ASP A 298 -25.89 -9.11 -6.75
N ALA A 299 -26.77 -9.10 -5.72
CA ALA A 299 -27.08 -10.08 -4.65
C ALA A 299 -26.60 -9.82 -3.20
N GLN A 300 -27.60 -9.87 -2.30
CA GLN A 300 -27.68 -9.51 -0.87
C GLN A 300 -27.36 -10.67 0.12
N ASP A 301 -27.37 -10.31 1.42
CA ASP A 301 -27.57 -11.10 2.67
C ASP A 301 -26.40 -11.86 3.33
N GLU A 302 -26.34 -12.09 4.66
CA GLU A 302 -26.71 -11.43 5.93
C GLU A 302 -26.12 -12.32 7.08
N ASN A 303 -25.69 -11.71 8.19
CA ASN A 303 -25.21 -12.18 9.53
C ASN A 303 -25.16 -13.68 9.98
N GLU A 304 -24.10 -14.07 10.74
CA GLU A 304 -24.08 -14.40 12.20
C GLU A 304 -22.72 -14.98 12.72
N THR A 305 -22.29 -14.56 13.94
CA THR A 305 -21.09 -14.96 14.76
C THR A 305 -21.49 -15.94 15.92
N PRO A 306 -20.64 -16.50 16.86
CA PRO A 306 -19.29 -16.09 17.35
C PRO A 306 -18.26 -17.22 17.76
N GLU A 307 -16.99 -16.83 18.03
CA GLU A 307 -16.17 -17.31 19.18
C GLU A 307 -14.85 -16.50 19.32
N GLY A 308 -14.67 -15.81 20.46
CA GLY A 308 -13.48 -15.01 20.79
C GLY A 308 -13.82 -13.94 21.84
N LYS A 309 -12.90 -13.66 22.77
CA LYS A 309 -13.06 -12.81 23.98
C LYS A 309 -13.98 -11.60 23.80
N THR A 310 -14.68 -11.22 24.87
CA THR A 310 -15.60 -10.07 24.85
C THR A 310 -15.06 -8.91 25.67
N LEU A 311 -15.16 -7.69 25.15
CA LEU A 311 -14.90 -6.46 25.88
C LEU A 311 -16.22 -5.94 26.48
N ARG A 312 -16.34 -5.97 27.81
CA ARG A 312 -17.46 -5.38 28.55
C ARG A 312 -17.13 -3.96 28.97
N ILE A 313 -18.06 -3.03 28.73
CA ILE A 313 -17.93 -1.64 29.15
C ILE A 313 -18.38 -1.47 30.60
N THR A 314 -17.59 -0.77 31.42
CA THR A 314 -17.84 -0.62 32.87
C THR A 314 -18.35 0.77 33.28
N ALA A 315 -18.48 1.71 32.34
CA ALA A 315 -18.99 3.06 32.60
C ALA A 315 -19.90 3.58 31.47
N ASP A 316 -20.70 4.61 31.74
CA ASP A 316 -21.60 5.21 30.75
C ASP A 316 -20.93 6.33 29.95
N GLY A 317 -21.34 6.50 28.68
CA GLY A 317 -20.81 7.54 27.81
C GLY A 317 -19.31 7.40 27.47
N VAL A 318 -18.79 6.18 27.51
CA VAL A 318 -17.38 5.87 27.23
C VAL A 318 -17.09 6.15 25.76
N ASN A 319 -16.09 6.99 25.51
CA ASN A 319 -15.71 7.36 24.16
C ASN A 319 -14.95 6.23 23.48
N VAL A 320 -15.46 5.81 22.33
CA VAL A 320 -14.77 4.91 21.41
C VAL A 320 -14.00 5.74 20.40
N ARG A 321 -12.72 5.47 20.21
CA ARG A 321 -11.81 6.29 19.40
C ARG A 321 -11.20 5.55 18.22
N THR A 322 -10.65 6.28 17.24
CA THR A 322 -9.92 5.70 16.11
C THR A 322 -8.52 5.16 16.47
N GLY A 323 -8.05 5.37 17.71
CA GLY A 323 -6.73 4.92 18.17
C GLY A 323 -6.58 4.95 19.70
N PRO A 324 -5.55 4.30 20.26
CA PRO A 324 -5.37 4.05 21.69
C PRO A 324 -4.78 5.26 22.45
N ASP A 325 -5.40 6.43 22.31
CA ASP A 325 -5.06 7.63 23.08
C ASP A 325 -6.23 8.65 23.05
N LYS A 326 -6.28 9.55 24.03
CA LYS A 326 -7.29 10.62 24.13
C LYS A 326 -7.21 11.62 22.96
N ALA A 327 -6.09 11.71 22.26
CA ALA A 327 -5.90 12.55 21.08
C ALA A 327 -6.63 12.02 19.82
N PHE A 328 -7.00 10.74 19.77
CA PHE A 328 -7.69 10.16 18.62
C PHE A 328 -9.19 10.51 18.57
N LYS A 329 -9.73 10.64 17.37
CA LYS A 329 -11.13 11.06 17.13
C LYS A 329 -12.10 10.07 17.75
N ILE A 330 -13.12 10.60 18.44
CA ILE A 330 -14.26 9.83 18.94
C ILE A 330 -15.12 9.42 17.75
N ILE A 331 -15.36 8.14 17.58
CA ILE A 331 -16.20 7.57 16.52
C ILE A 331 -17.62 7.28 17.00
N THR A 332 -17.77 6.91 18.28
CA THR A 332 -19.06 6.71 18.93
C THR A 332 -18.88 6.73 20.45
N ARG A 333 -19.98 6.59 21.19
CA ARG A 333 -19.97 6.35 22.64
C ARG A 333 -20.71 5.06 22.95
N VAL A 334 -20.24 4.39 24.00
CA VAL A 334 -20.81 3.15 24.51
C VAL A 334 -21.04 3.28 26.01
N ASN A 335 -21.94 2.48 26.55
CA ASN A 335 -22.48 2.58 27.89
C ASN A 335 -22.20 1.32 28.70
N ARG A 336 -22.40 1.43 30.01
CA ARG A 336 -22.12 0.37 30.96
C ARG A 336 -22.92 -0.88 30.60
N GLY A 337 -22.25 -2.03 30.61
CA GLY A 337 -22.85 -3.34 30.33
C GLY A 337 -22.91 -3.71 28.85
N GLU A 338 -22.66 -2.77 27.93
CA GLU A 338 -22.49 -3.11 26.51
C GLU A 338 -21.25 -4.00 26.32
N ARG A 339 -21.36 -4.94 25.38
CA ARG A 339 -20.37 -5.99 25.12
C ARG A 339 -20.03 -6.01 23.65
N PHE A 340 -18.73 -6.09 23.35
CA PHE A 340 -18.21 -6.03 21.99
C PHE A 340 -17.13 -7.09 21.78
N GLU A 341 -16.96 -7.55 20.55
CA GLU A 341 -15.88 -8.49 20.23
C GLU A 341 -14.52 -7.85 20.53
N TYR A 342 -13.71 -8.50 21.36
CA TYR A 342 -12.37 -8.03 21.70
C TYR A 342 -11.40 -8.29 20.54
N VAL A 343 -10.72 -7.25 20.07
CA VAL A 343 -9.84 -7.30 18.90
C VAL A 343 -8.36 -7.33 19.31
N ALA A 344 -7.94 -6.40 20.17
CA ALA A 344 -6.54 -6.25 20.55
C ALA A 344 -6.39 -5.37 21.81
N THR A 345 -5.18 -5.34 22.38
CA THR A 345 -4.80 -4.39 23.44
C THR A 345 -3.58 -3.57 23.01
N ALA A 346 -3.56 -2.32 23.43
CA ALA A 346 -2.42 -1.44 23.39
C ALA A 346 -1.85 -1.35 24.81
N GLU A 347 -1.20 -2.43 25.27
CA GLU A 347 -0.81 -2.64 26.68
C GLU A 347 -0.03 -1.47 27.29
N LYS A 348 0.88 -0.86 26.53
CA LYS A 348 1.68 0.28 27.01
C LYS A 348 0.89 1.58 27.14
N GLN A 349 -0.25 1.68 26.47
CA GLN A 349 -1.13 2.85 26.52
C GLN A 349 -2.37 2.62 27.40
N GLY A 350 -2.68 1.37 27.76
CA GLY A 350 -3.85 1.01 28.57
C GLY A 350 -5.17 1.13 27.81
N TRP A 351 -5.23 0.70 26.55
CA TRP A 351 -6.46 0.73 25.73
C TRP A 351 -6.78 -0.63 25.13
N TYR A 352 -8.08 -0.92 24.98
CA TYR A 352 -8.59 -2.10 24.32
C TYR A 352 -9.26 -1.73 23.00
N ALA A 353 -9.02 -2.51 21.95
CA ALA A 353 -9.72 -2.41 20.68
C ALA A 353 -10.88 -3.43 20.66
N ALA A 354 -12.05 -3.00 20.20
CA ALA A 354 -13.20 -3.87 20.01
C ALA A 354 -13.95 -3.55 18.71
N LEU A 355 -14.70 -4.52 18.19
CA LEU A 355 -15.55 -4.33 17.02
C LEU A 355 -16.88 -3.69 17.45
N ILE A 356 -17.11 -2.44 17.06
CA ILE A 356 -18.27 -1.63 17.46
C ILE A 356 -18.92 -1.09 16.20
N GLY A 357 -20.15 -1.57 15.89
CA GLY A 357 -20.88 -1.18 14.68
C GLY A 357 -20.15 -1.53 13.38
N GLY A 358 -19.49 -2.70 13.33
CA GLY A 358 -18.73 -3.16 12.16
C GLY A 358 -17.38 -2.47 11.94
N LYS A 359 -16.91 -1.63 12.87
CA LYS A 359 -15.62 -0.94 12.81
C LYS A 359 -14.80 -1.20 14.06
N VAL A 360 -13.47 -1.27 13.92
CA VAL A 360 -12.58 -1.38 15.08
C VAL A 360 -12.47 -0.02 15.78
N GLY A 361 -12.84 0.01 17.05
CA GLY A 361 -12.78 1.19 17.92
C GLY A 361 -11.99 0.93 19.19
N TRP A 362 -11.32 1.97 19.69
CA TRP A 362 -10.47 1.91 20.88
C TRP A 362 -11.15 2.51 22.10
N VAL A 363 -11.18 1.74 23.18
CA VAL A 363 -11.77 2.09 24.47
C VAL A 363 -10.67 2.15 25.53
N CYS A 364 -10.73 3.15 26.40
CA CYS A 364 -9.77 3.28 27.50
C CYS A 364 -9.95 2.10 28.46
N GLY A 365 -8.86 1.41 28.80
CA GLY A 365 -8.89 0.21 29.63
C GLY A 365 -9.36 0.45 31.06
N GLU A 366 -9.39 1.71 31.52
CA GLU A 366 -10.02 2.10 32.79
C GLU A 366 -11.55 1.96 32.79
N TYR A 367 -12.18 1.89 31.62
CA TYR A 367 -13.65 1.84 31.46
C TYR A 367 -14.14 0.58 30.73
N ALA A 368 -13.29 -0.43 30.62
CA ALA A 368 -13.65 -1.69 29.99
C ALA A 368 -12.87 -2.86 30.58
N GLU A 369 -13.49 -4.03 30.60
CA GLU A 369 -12.93 -5.28 31.10
C GLU A 369 -13.00 -6.33 30.00
N VAL A 370 -11.94 -7.12 29.87
CA VAL A 370 -11.90 -8.24 28.93
C VAL A 370 -12.37 -9.49 29.65
N GLU A 371 -13.43 -10.10 29.14
CA GLU A 371 -13.97 -11.38 29.58
C GLU A 371 -13.55 -12.48 28.62
N GLU A 372 -13.16 -13.62 29.18
CA GLU A 372 -13.10 -14.86 28.43
C GLU A 372 -14.55 -15.36 28.24
N ALA A 373 -14.84 -16.00 27.11
CA ALA A 373 -16.16 -16.58 26.85
C ALA A 373 -16.45 -17.75 27.78
#